data_AF-A0A929RGB1-F1
#
_entry.id   AF-A0A929RGB1-F1
#
_cell.length_a   1.000
_cell.length_b   1.000
_cell.length_c   1.000
_cell.angle_alpha   90.00
_cell.angle_beta   90.00
_cell.angle_gamma   90.00
#
_symmetry.space_group_name_H-M   'P 1'
#
loop_
_entity.id
_entity.type
_entity.pdbx_description
1 polymer ?
#
loop_
_entity_poly.entity_id
_entity_poly.type
_entity_poly.pdbx_seq_one_letter_code
_entity_poly.pdbx_strand_id
1 'polypeptide(L)'
;DVGFTPGKLVEAAQGIEDNAEPFSQAVSTIGEDVTSASEGINGPFMEPLGNALTKWGDSLSVLFDDLGRLAEALVGVERSFGTCEEEIIQSLVQAGSGSESGGDSSGGSLYDELTQLSQSES
;
A
#
# COMPACT_ATOMS: atom_id res chain seq x y z
N ASP A 1 10.62 11.59 -15.40
CA ASP A 1 10.05 10.24 -15.47
C ASP A 1 8.76 10.27 -14.68
N VAL A 2 7.62 10.07 -15.34
CA VAL A 2 6.27 10.20 -14.74
C VAL A 2 5.53 8.87 -14.81
N GLY A 3 6.23 7.79 -15.18
CA GLY A 3 5.67 6.46 -15.30
C GLY A 3 5.47 5.83 -13.93
N PHE A 4 4.24 5.39 -13.68
CA PHE A 4 3.94 4.49 -12.58
C PHE A 4 4.73 3.20 -12.82
N THR A 5 5.67 2.86 -11.92
CA THR A 5 6.41 1.59 -12.03
C THR A 5 5.57 0.51 -11.35
N PRO A 6 5.05 -0.49 -12.09
CA PRO A 6 4.28 -1.57 -11.49
C PRO A 6 5.06 -2.27 -10.38
N GLY A 7 4.36 -2.71 -9.34
CA GLY A 7 4.92 -3.38 -8.17
C GLY A 7 5.40 -2.45 -7.06
N LYS A 8 5.64 -1.16 -7.31
CA LYS A 8 6.32 -0.29 -6.32
C LYS A 8 5.47 0.12 -5.14
N LEU A 9 4.15 0.28 -5.28
CA LEU A 9 3.30 0.57 -4.13
C LEU A 9 3.03 -0.71 -3.33
N VAL A 10 2.96 -1.87 -3.99
CA VAL A 10 2.89 -3.18 -3.31
C VAL A 10 4.17 -3.46 -2.51
N GLU A 11 5.35 -3.22 -3.09
CA GLU A 11 6.63 -3.32 -2.36
C GLU A 11 6.66 -2.39 -1.14
N ALA A 12 6.16 -1.16 -1.27
CA ALA A 12 6.07 -0.21 -0.17
C ALA A 12 5.09 -0.66 0.92
N ALA A 13 3.94 -1.22 0.54
CA ALA A 13 2.96 -1.77 1.47
C ALA A 13 3.56 -2.94 2.28
N GLN A 14 4.25 -3.87 1.61
CA GLN A 14 4.94 -4.98 2.28
C GLN A 14 6.01 -4.46 3.25
N GLY A 15 6.77 -3.43 2.85
CA GLY A 15 7.75 -2.81 3.73
C GLY A 15 7.14 -2.20 5.00
N ILE A 16 5.91 -1.69 4.94
CA ILE A 16 5.19 -1.21 6.13
C ILE A 16 4.86 -2.39 7.05
N GLU A 17 4.29 -3.46 6.50
CA GLU A 17 3.91 -4.67 7.26
C GLU A 17 5.12 -5.32 7.93
N ASP A 18 6.22 -5.48 7.19
CA ASP A 18 7.46 -6.10 7.66
C ASP A 18 8.07 -5.36 8.87
N ASN A 19 7.86 -4.04 8.95
CA ASN A 19 8.37 -3.21 10.04
C ASN A 19 7.36 -3.01 11.19
N ALA A 20 6.06 -3.23 10.95
CA ALA A 20 5.03 -3.02 11.96
C ALA A 20 5.16 -4.02 13.13
N GLU A 21 5.36 -5.30 12.84
CA GLU A 21 5.47 -6.35 13.87
C GLU A 21 6.71 -6.18 14.77
N PRO A 22 7.94 -6.00 14.24
CA PRO A 22 9.12 -5.74 15.09
C PRO A 22 8.98 -4.48 15.94
N PHE A 23 8.35 -3.43 15.41
CA PHE A 23 8.11 -2.20 16.15
C PHE A 23 7.09 -2.43 17.28
N SER A 24 6.00 -3.15 17.00
CA SER A 24 5.00 -3.53 18.01
C SER A 24 5.63 -4.31 19.18
N GLN A 25 6.46 -5.30 18.86
CA GLN A 25 7.17 -6.08 19.87
C GLN A 25 8.10 -5.22 20.72
N ALA A 26 8.94 -4.39 20.08
CA ALA A 26 9.89 -3.53 20.79
C ALA A 26 9.19 -2.56 21.75
N VAL A 27 8.04 -2.04 21.34
CA VAL A 27 7.28 -1.08 22.14
C VAL A 27 6.48 -1.78 23.25
N SER A 28 5.97 -3.01 23.02
CA SER A 28 5.35 -3.83 24.07
C SER A 28 6.33 -4.11 25.22
N THR A 29 7.60 -4.43 24.91
CA THR A 29 8.65 -4.67 25.91
C THR A 29 8.83 -3.49 26.85
N ILE A 30 8.73 -2.25 26.36
CA ILE A 30 8.86 -1.05 27.21
C ILE A 30 7.73 -1.01 28.26
N GLY A 31 6.53 -1.51 27.94
CA GLY A 31 5.38 -1.48 28.84
C GLY A 31 5.48 -2.53 29.92
N GLU A 32 6.00 -3.70 29.55
CA GLU A 32 6.38 -4.75 30.48
C GLU A 32 7.49 -4.28 31.41
N ASP A 33 8.54 -3.64 30.88
CA ASP A 33 9.66 -3.10 31.65
C ASP A 33 9.20 -2.05 32.67
N VAL A 34 8.34 -1.11 32.26
CA VAL A 34 7.80 -0.09 33.17
C VAL A 34 6.90 -0.72 34.22
N THR A 35 6.08 -1.71 33.84
CA THR A 35 5.21 -2.44 34.79
C THR A 35 6.05 -3.16 35.84
N SER A 36 7.09 -3.88 35.39
CA SER A 36 8.04 -4.60 36.23
C SER A 36 8.81 -3.66 37.16
N ALA A 37 9.35 -2.55 36.64
CA ALA A 37 10.05 -1.55 37.43
C ALA A 37 9.17 -0.85 38.47
N SER A 38 7.85 -0.90 38.28
CA SER A 38 6.87 -0.30 39.18
C SER A 38 6.33 -1.29 40.22
N GLU A 39 6.76 -2.55 40.20
CA GLU A 39 6.34 -3.55 41.18
C GLU A 39 6.73 -3.15 42.60
N GLY A 40 5.79 -3.32 43.54
CA GLY A 40 5.99 -2.98 44.95
C GLY A 40 6.01 -1.47 45.25
N ILE A 41 6.00 -0.62 44.21
CA ILE A 41 5.88 0.81 44.37
C ILE A 41 4.42 1.17 44.66
N ASN A 42 4.19 1.90 45.76
CA ASN A 42 2.88 2.38 46.16
C ASN A 42 2.94 3.89 46.42
N GLY A 43 1.95 4.64 45.94
CA GLY A 43 1.88 6.08 46.18
C GLY A 43 1.01 6.83 45.17
N PRO A 44 0.80 8.14 45.40
CA PRO A 44 -0.10 8.97 44.59
C PRO A 44 0.34 9.14 43.13
N PHE A 45 1.56 8.74 42.78
CA PHE A 45 2.08 8.81 41.40
C PHE A 45 1.76 7.57 40.56
N MET A 46 1.28 6.47 41.16
CA MET A 46 0.93 5.24 40.45
C MET A 46 -0.30 5.42 39.55
N GLU A 47 -1.27 6.23 39.97
CA GLU A 47 -2.44 6.55 39.14
C GLU A 47 -2.06 7.37 37.89
N PRO A 48 -1.29 8.48 38.00
CA PRO A 48 -0.74 9.17 36.83
C PRO A 48 0.07 8.25 35.90
N LEU A 49 0.88 7.35 36.45
CA LEU A 49 1.68 6.41 35.68
C LEU A 49 0.80 5.42 34.90
N GLY A 50 -0.18 4.79 35.56
CA GLY A 50 -1.13 3.89 34.91
C GLY A 50 -1.89 4.59 33.78
N ASN A 51 -2.38 5.81 34.02
CA ASN A 51 -3.04 6.62 33.00
C ASN A 51 -2.13 6.94 31.80
N ALA A 52 -0.83 7.18 32.05
CA ALA A 52 0.14 7.42 30.98
C ALA A 52 0.40 6.15 30.15
N LEU A 53 0.54 5.00 30.81
CA LEU A 53 0.72 3.71 30.13
C LEU A 53 -0.50 3.33 29.29
N THR A 54 -1.72 3.56 29.78
CA THR A 54 -2.94 3.35 29.01
C THR A 54 -2.97 4.24 27.77
N LYS A 55 -2.73 5.56 27.93
CA LYS A 55 -2.70 6.49 26.78
C LYS A 55 -1.64 6.13 25.75
N TRP A 56 -0.49 5.65 26.21
CA TRP A 56 0.57 5.20 25.34
C TRP A 56 0.14 3.95 24.56
N GLY A 57 -0.46 2.95 25.21
CA GLY A 57 -1.06 1.78 24.54
C GLY A 57 -2.13 2.16 23.52
N ASP A 58 -3.07 3.05 23.88
CA ASP A 58 -4.11 3.54 22.98
C ASP A 58 -3.51 4.23 21.74
N SER A 59 -2.46 5.06 21.95
CA SER A 59 -1.80 5.79 20.86
C SER A 59 -1.09 4.85 19.89
N LEU A 60 -0.50 3.77 20.40
CA LEU A 60 0.15 2.76 19.56
C LEU A 60 -0.87 1.96 18.75
N SER A 61 -2.00 1.58 19.36
CA SER A 61 -3.08 0.90 18.64
C SER A 61 -3.54 1.74 17.45
N VAL A 62 -3.74 3.05 17.64
CA VAL A 62 -4.10 3.97 16.54
C VAL A 62 -3.01 4.02 15.46
N LEU A 63 -1.74 4.11 15.85
CA LEU A 63 -0.62 4.14 14.91
C LEU A 63 -0.58 2.87 14.03
N PHE A 64 -0.72 1.69 14.62
CA PHE A 64 -0.67 0.43 13.86
C PHE A 64 -1.88 0.27 12.95
N ASP A 65 -3.07 0.69 13.38
CA ASP A 65 -4.26 0.74 12.51
C ASP A 65 -4.03 1.68 11.31
N ASP A 66 -3.45 2.86 11.53
CA ASP A 66 -3.18 3.82 10.46
C ASP A 66 -2.10 3.30 9.47
N LEU A 67 -1.08 2.60 9.96
CA LEU A 67 -0.09 1.93 9.12
C LEU A 67 -0.72 0.84 8.24
N GLY A 68 -1.62 0.02 8.81
CA GLY A 68 -2.36 -0.98 8.05
C GLY A 68 -3.23 -0.35 6.96
N ARG A 69 -3.96 0.73 7.28
CA ARG A 69 -4.76 1.48 6.30
C ARG A 69 -3.92 2.10 5.19
N LEU A 70 -2.71 2.57 5.51
CA LEU A 70 -1.78 3.09 4.51
C LEU A 70 -1.32 1.98 3.56
N ALA A 71 -0.94 0.82 4.07
CA ALA A 71 -0.56 -0.33 3.26
C ALA A 71 -1.70 -0.76 2.31
N GLU A 72 -2.93 -0.88 2.83
CA GLU A 72 -4.12 -1.18 2.03
C GLU A 72 -4.37 -0.13 0.93
N ALA A 73 -4.23 1.16 1.27
CA ALA A 73 -4.41 2.24 0.31
C ALA A 73 -3.38 2.20 -0.82
N LEU A 74 -2.12 1.90 -0.52
CA LEU A 74 -1.05 1.75 -1.51
C LEU A 74 -1.39 0.64 -2.52
N VAL A 75 -1.82 -0.53 -2.03
CA VAL A 75 -2.27 -1.65 -2.89
C VAL A 75 -3.51 -1.26 -3.71
N GLY A 76 -4.46 -0.54 -3.11
CA GLY A 76 -5.66 -0.08 -3.80
C GLY A 76 -5.37 0.90 -4.94
N VAL A 77 -4.43 1.82 -4.72
CA VAL A 77 -3.97 2.78 -5.74
C VAL A 77 -3.29 2.04 -6.89
N GLU A 78 -2.44 1.06 -6.59
CA GLU A 78 -1.76 0.28 -7.63
C GLU A 78 -2.75 -0.50 -8.51
N ARG A 79 -3.74 -1.14 -7.90
CA ARG A 79 -4.81 -1.80 -8.65
C ARG A 79 -5.57 -0.82 -9.54
N SER A 80 -5.88 0.38 -9.03
CA SER A 80 -6.61 1.39 -9.78
C SER A 80 -5.81 1.90 -10.99
N PHE A 81 -4.49 2.06 -10.85
CA PHE A 81 -3.61 2.38 -11.97
C PHE A 81 -3.57 1.26 -13.00
N GLY A 82 -3.42 0.00 -12.58
CA GLY A 82 -3.46 -1.15 -13.49
C GLY A 82 -4.76 -1.23 -14.28
N THR A 83 -5.93 -1.06 -13.63
CA THR A 83 -7.22 -1.03 -14.34
C THR A 83 -7.32 0.13 -15.33
N CYS A 84 -6.84 1.32 -14.95
CA CYS A 84 -6.82 2.49 -15.85
C CYS A 84 -5.94 2.24 -17.09
N GLU A 85 -4.78 1.62 -16.90
CA GLU A 85 -3.87 1.26 -17.99
C GLU A 85 -4.48 0.22 -18.93
N GLU A 86 -5.12 -0.82 -18.40
CA GLU A 86 -5.88 -1.80 -19.18
C GLU A 86 -7.00 -1.15 -20.01
N GLU A 87 -7.77 -0.24 -19.41
CA GLU A 87 -8.84 0.49 -20.11
C GLU A 87 -8.30 1.38 -21.24
N ILE A 88 -7.16 2.04 -21.03
CA ILE A 88 -6.48 2.83 -22.05
C ILE A 88 -6.02 1.94 -23.21
N ILE A 89 -5.35 0.82 -22.92
CA ILE A 89 -4.86 -0.13 -23.93
C ILE A 89 -6.03 -0.70 -24.73
N GLN A 90 -7.11 -1.15 -24.08
CA GLN A 90 -8.29 -1.66 -24.77
C GLN A 90 -8.94 -0.60 -25.67
N SER A 91 -9.03 0.64 -25.20
CA SER A 91 -9.57 1.76 -25.98
C SER A 91 -8.71 2.03 -27.22
N LEU A 92 -7.39 1.95 -27.10
CA LEU A 92 -6.46 2.12 -28.23
C LEU A 92 -6.57 0.97 -29.24
N VAL A 93 -6.64 -0.28 -28.78
CA VAL A 93 -6.85 -1.46 -29.64
C VAL A 93 -8.17 -1.36 -30.40
N GLN A 94 -9.24 -0.93 -29.73
CA GLN A 94 -10.54 -0.74 -30.36
C GLN A 94 -10.53 0.39 -31.40
N ALA A 95 -9.86 1.51 -31.13
CA ALA A 95 -9.71 2.59 -32.10
C ALA A 95 -8.89 2.15 -33.34
N GLY A 96 -7.84 1.35 -33.14
CA GLY A 96 -7.02 0.79 -34.22
C GLY A 96 -7.81 -0.16 -35.13
N SER A 97 -8.62 -1.04 -34.54
CA SER A 97 -9.45 -2.01 -35.27
C SER A 97 -10.64 -1.40 -36.02
N GLY A 98 -11.14 -0.23 -35.59
CA GLY A 98 -12.21 0.50 -36.28
C GLY A 98 -11.82 1.17 -37.60
N SER A 99 -10.54 1.14 -37.99
CA SER A 99 -10.01 1.85 -39.17
C SER A 99 -10.15 1.09 -40.50
N GLU A 100 -10.80 -0.09 -40.52
CA GLU A 100 -10.90 -0.93 -41.74
C GLU A 100 -12.01 -0.53 -42.73
N SER A 101 -12.80 0.52 -42.48
CA SER A 101 -13.82 0.99 -43.43
C SER A 101 -13.35 2.21 -44.23
N GLY A 102 -12.37 1.99 -45.12
CA GLY A 102 -12.14 2.85 -46.28
C GLY A 102 -10.79 3.55 -46.36
N GLY A 103 -9.86 2.93 -47.09
CA GLY A 103 -8.74 3.62 -47.75
C GLY A 103 -7.39 3.54 -47.04
N ASP A 104 -6.44 2.95 -47.75
CA ASP A 104 -4.99 2.91 -47.51
C ASP A 104 -4.46 2.19 -46.25
N SER A 105 -4.09 0.95 -46.54
CA SER A 105 -3.35 -0.04 -45.76
C SER A 105 -2.03 0.49 -45.17
N SER A 106 -2.09 1.22 -44.05
CA SER A 106 -0.95 1.42 -43.14
C SER A 106 -1.27 1.17 -41.66
N GLY A 107 -2.49 0.72 -41.33
CA GLY A 107 -2.98 0.56 -39.94
C GLY A 107 -2.54 -0.70 -39.19
N GLY A 108 -1.93 -1.68 -39.87
CA GLY A 108 -1.57 -2.97 -39.26
C GLY A 108 -0.49 -2.89 -38.18
N SER A 109 0.49 -2.00 -38.33
CA SER A 109 1.65 -1.93 -37.42
C SER A 109 1.29 -1.45 -36.00
N LEU A 110 0.35 -0.52 -35.87
CA LEU A 110 -0.02 0.07 -34.57
C LEU A 110 -0.96 -0.84 -33.78
N TYR A 111 -1.86 -1.53 -34.47
CA TYR A 111 -2.72 -2.55 -33.88
C TYR A 111 -1.90 -3.73 -33.36
N ASP A 112 -0.90 -4.18 -34.13
CA ASP A 112 -0.01 -5.27 -33.72
C ASP A 112 0.83 -4.88 -32.48
N GLU A 113 1.39 -3.66 -32.43
CA GLU A 113 2.11 -3.15 -31.26
C GLU A 113 1.21 -3.06 -30.01
N LEU A 114 -0.01 -2.54 -30.14
CA LEU A 114 -0.95 -2.42 -29.02
C LEU A 114 -1.42 -3.79 -28.50
N THR A 115 -1.63 -4.75 -29.40
CA THR A 115 -1.98 -6.13 -29.04
C THR A 115 -0.81 -6.82 -28.34
N GLN A 116 0.43 -6.51 -28.73
CA GLN A 116 1.62 -7.07 -28.09
C GLN A 116 1.84 -6.48 -26.68
N LEU A 117 1.57 -5.19 -26.50
CA LEU A 117 1.57 -4.55 -25.18
C LEU A 117 0.52 -5.17 -24.26
N SER A 118 -0.71 -5.43 -24.74
CA SER A 118 -1.75 -6.07 -23.93
C SER A 118 -1.41 -7.51 -23.51
N GLN A 119 -0.49 -8.19 -24.21
CA GLN A 119 -0.10 -9.57 -23.93
C GLN A 119 1.18 -9.69 -23.08
N SER A 120 1.94 -8.61 -22.96
CA SER A 120 3.25 -8.61 -22.28
C SER A 120 3.16 -8.40 -20.77
N GLU A 121 1.99 -8.02 -20.24
CA GLU A 121 1.75 -7.75 -18.82
C GLU A 121 1.04 -8.89 -18.05
N SER A 122 0.94 -10.09 -18.65
CA SER A 122 0.42 -11.32 -17.99
C SER A 122 1.50 -12.13 -17.28
#